data_AF-A0A0A9BMP3-F1
#
_entry.id   AF-A0A0A9BMP3-F1
#
_cell.length_a   1.000
_cell.length_b   1.000
_cell.length_c   1.000
_cell.angle_alpha   90.00
_cell.angle_beta   90.00
_cell.angle_gamma   90.00
#
_symmetry.space_group_name_H-M   'P 1'
#
loop_
_entity.id
_entity.type
_entity.pdbx_description
1 polymer ?
#
loop_
_entity_poly.entity_id
_entity_poly.type
_entity_poly.pdbx_seq_one_letter_code
_entity_poly.pdbx_strand_id
1 'polypeptide(L)'
;MPGILLELDFERLYDNVHFDFLEEVLILKGFTDKWIQWMKKLLQGGSENVMVNGKPGPYFETQKGLRQGHPLSPLLFSLVLNALSAMLNRGKEKNVLEGLAAYFTHKGC
;
A
#
# COMPACT_ATOMS: atom_id res chain seq x y z
N MET A 1 3.47 29.10 7.23
CA MET A 1 4.47 28.01 7.22
C MET A 1 3.94 26.92 6.31
N PRO A 2 4.75 26.39 5.37
CA PRO A 2 4.34 25.23 4.59
C PRO A 2 4.33 24.01 5.51
N GLY A 3 3.16 23.37 5.62
CA GLY A 3 2.99 22.08 6.28
C GLY A 3 2.56 21.04 5.26
N ILE A 4 3.02 19.80 5.42
CA ILE A 4 2.57 18.66 4.63
C ILE A 4 1.44 17.97 5.40
N LEU A 5 0.22 18.04 4.87
CA LEU A 5 -0.90 17.22 5.30
C LEU A 5 -0.83 15.89 4.52
N LEU A 6 -0.73 14.78 5.23
CA LEU A 6 -0.78 13.44 4.64
C LEU A 6 -2.22 12.93 4.69
N GLU A 7 -2.99 13.29 3.67
CA GLU A 7 -4.29 12.69 3.40
C GLU A 7 -4.07 11.40 2.61
N LEU A 8 -4.39 10.26 3.23
CA LEU A 8 -4.26 8.95 2.59
C LEU A 8 -5.57 8.60 1.89
N ASP A 9 -5.61 8.84 0.58
CA ASP A 9 -6.68 8.35 -0.28
C ASP A 9 -6.55 6.83 -0.42
N PHE A 10 -7.32 6.08 0.36
CA PHE A 10 -7.23 4.62 0.43
C PHE A 10 -7.53 3.95 -0.90
N GLU A 11 -8.53 4.42 -1.64
CA GLU A 11 -8.92 3.87 -2.94
C GLU A 11 -7.74 3.92 -3.90
N ARG A 12 -7.06 5.07 -3.95
CA ARG A 12 -5.86 5.24 -4.76
C ARG A 12 -4.65 4.46 -4.22
N LEU A 13 -4.56 4.22 -2.92
CA LEU A 13 -3.48 3.44 -2.33
C LEU A 13 -3.58 1.95 -2.66
N TYR A 14 -4.79 1.38 -2.77
CA TYR A 14 -4.98 0.00 -3.21
C TYR A 14 -4.29 -0.23 -4.56
N ASP A 15 -4.48 0.68 -5.52
CA ASP A 15 -3.92 0.56 -6.88
C ASP A 15 -2.41 0.83 -6.96
N ASN A 16 -1.79 1.34 -5.89
CA ASN A 16 -0.39 1.78 -5.89
C ASN A 16 0.52 0.95 -4.98
N VAL A 17 0.02 -0.12 -4.34
CA VAL A 17 0.89 -1.04 -3.59
C VAL A 17 1.87 -1.73 -4.54
N HIS A 18 3.16 -1.49 -4.37
CA HIS A 18 4.20 -2.25 -5.07
C HIS A 18 4.31 -3.67 -4.50
N PHE A 19 4.37 -4.67 -5.38
CA PHE A 19 4.43 -6.07 -4.97
C PHE A 19 5.73 -6.45 -4.26
N ASP A 20 6.85 -5.82 -4.62
CA ASP A 20 8.13 -6.04 -3.93
C ASP A 20 8.05 -5.56 -2.48
N PHE A 21 7.42 -4.39 -2.24
CA PHE A 21 7.19 -3.89 -0.89
C PHE A 21 6.25 -4.83 -0.10
N LEU A 22 5.18 -5.31 -0.72
CA LEU A 22 4.28 -6.27 -0.07
C LEU A 22 5.01 -7.58 0.28
N GLU A 23 5.88 -8.07 -0.60
CA GLU A 23 6.73 -9.23 -0.32
C GLU A 23 7.64 -9.00 0.88
N GLU A 24 8.35 -7.87 0.93
CA GLU A 24 9.19 -7.49 2.08
C GLU A 24 8.37 -7.47 3.38
N VAL A 25 7.16 -6.91 3.34
CA VAL A 25 6.25 -6.89 4.50
C VAL A 25 5.86 -8.31 4.93
N LEU A 26 5.57 -9.22 3.99
CA LEU A 26 5.24 -10.60 4.29
C LEU A 26 6.43 -11.35 4.91
N ILE A 27 7.64 -11.15 4.38
CA ILE A 27 8.89 -11.70 4.94
C ILE A 27 9.08 -11.21 6.37
N LEU A 28 8.98 -9.89 6.59
CA LEU A 28 9.14 -9.27 7.91
C LEU A 28 8.10 -9.74 8.93
N LYS A 29 6.90 -10.12 8.47
CA LYS A 29 5.84 -10.69 9.32
C LYS A 29 5.99 -12.19 9.57
N GLY A 30 7.00 -12.84 8.99
CA GLY A 30 7.31 -14.25 9.22
C GLY A 30 6.45 -15.21 8.40
N PHE A 31 5.87 -14.76 7.29
CA PHE A 31 5.18 -15.67 6.38
C PHE A 31 6.16 -16.63 5.70
N THR A 32 5.73 -17.86 5.46
CA THR A 32 6.56 -18.87 4.78
C THR A 32 6.74 -18.54 3.30
N ASP A 33 7.85 -18.97 2.72
CA ASP A 33 8.13 -18.81 1.28
C ASP A 33 6.99 -19.34 0.40
N LYS A 34 6.38 -20.46 0.79
CA LYS A 34 5.24 -21.03 0.07
C LYS A 34 4.06 -20.06 0.00
N TRP A 35 3.74 -19.39 1.11
CA TRP A 35 2.68 -18.39 1.17
C TRP A 35 3.02 -17.16 0.33
N ILE A 36 4.24 -16.68 0.41
CA ILE A 36 4.73 -15.54 -0.39
C ILE A 36 4.63 -15.85 -1.89
N GLN A 37 5.03 -17.05 -2.31
CA GLN A 37 4.92 -17.49 -3.70
C GLN A 37 3.48 -17.61 -4.18
N TRP A 38 2.55 -18.07 -3.31
CA TRP A 38 1.12 -18.03 -3.63
C TRP A 38 0.63 -16.60 -3.84
N MET A 39 1.05 -15.67 -2.98
CA MET A 39 0.65 -14.28 -3.12
C MET A 39 1.20 -13.64 -4.39
N LYS A 40 2.47 -13.90 -4.73
CA LYS A 40 3.06 -13.46 -6.01
C LYS A 40 2.26 -13.96 -7.20
N LYS A 41 1.95 -15.26 -7.25
CA LYS A 41 1.17 -15.84 -8.35
C LYS A 41 -0.23 -15.24 -8.46
N LEU A 42 -0.88 -14.99 -7.33
CA LEU A 42 -2.22 -14.40 -7.31
C LEU A 42 -2.23 -12.95 -7.80
N LEU A 43 -1.20 -12.19 -7.47
CA LEU A 43 -1.11 -10.75 -7.77
C LEU A 43 -0.52 -10.48 -9.17
N GLN A 44 0.46 -11.27 -9.61
CA GLN A 44 1.13 -11.15 -10.92
C GLN A 44 0.39 -11.90 -12.03
N GLY A 45 -0.30 -13.01 -11.73
CA GLY A 45 -1.05 -13.82 -12.70
C GLY A 45 -2.37 -13.21 -13.16
N GLY A 46 -2.64 -11.98 -12.74
CA GLY A 46 -3.83 -11.25 -13.07
C GLY A 46 -3.77 -10.62 -14.45
N SER A 47 -4.24 -11.33 -15.47
CA SER A 47 -4.49 -10.76 -16.81
C SER A 47 -5.77 -9.93 -16.78
N GLU A 48 -5.65 -8.62 -16.97
CA GLU A 48 -6.78 -7.70 -17.10
C GLU A 48 -7.04 -7.39 -18.57
N ASN A 49 -8.29 -7.25 -18.97
CA ASN A 49 -8.64 -6.61 -20.23
C ASN A 49 -9.51 -5.39 -19.94
N VAL A 50 -9.23 -4.27 -20.61
CA VAL A 50 -10.10 -3.11 -20.51
C VAL A 50 -11.16 -3.23 -21.59
N MET A 51 -12.42 -3.12 -21.20
CA MET A 51 -13.52 -3.09 -22.15
C MET A 51 -13.67 -1.68 -22.73
N VAL A 52 -13.38 -1.53 -24.01
CA VAL A 52 -13.53 -0.24 -24.72
C VAL A 52 -14.72 -0.37 -25.66
N ASN A 53 -15.77 0.41 -25.40
CA ASN A 53 -17.01 0.40 -26.20
C ASN A 53 -17.65 -1.00 -26.34
N GLY A 54 -17.67 -1.78 -25.25
CA GLY A 54 -18.27 -3.12 -25.23
C GLY A 54 -17.44 -4.21 -25.92
N LYS A 55 -16.22 -3.91 -26.38
CA LYS A 55 -15.29 -4.89 -26.94
C LYS A 55 -14.14 -5.14 -25.95
N PRO A 56 -13.80 -6.39 -25.63
CA PRO A 56 -12.65 -6.68 -24.80
C PRO A 56 -11.37 -6.25 -25.54
N GLY A 57 -10.56 -5.41 -24.90
CA GLY A 57 -9.22 -5.08 -25.35
C GLY A 57 -8.23 -6.23 -25.14
N PRO A 58 -6.96 -6.05 -25.54
CA PRO A 58 -5.91 -7.03 -25.27
C PRO A 58 -5.67 -7.18 -23.76
N TYR A 59 -5.31 -8.39 -23.35
CA TYR A 59 -4.91 -8.65 -21.97
C TYR A 59 -3.59 -7.96 -21.65
N PHE A 60 -3.47 -7.38 -20.46
CA PHE A 60 -2.23 -6.84 -19.92
C PHE A 60 -2.00 -7.35 -18.50
N GLU A 61 -0.72 -7.45 -18.13
CA GLU A 61 -0.32 -7.84 -16.78
C GLU A 61 -0.37 -6.66 -15.83
N THR A 62 -0.94 -6.87 -14.66
CA THR A 62 -0.94 -5.87 -13.59
C THR A 62 0.42 -5.88 -12.89
N GLN A 63 1.16 -4.77 -12.94
CA GLN A 63 2.51 -4.68 -12.33
C GLN A 63 2.53 -4.15 -10.89
N LYS A 64 1.39 -3.61 -10.42
CA LYS A 64 1.22 -3.07 -9.06
C LYS A 64 -0.25 -3.00 -8.68
N GLY A 65 -0.52 -2.90 -7.39
CA GLY A 65 -1.84 -2.66 -6.85
C GLY A 65 -2.61 -3.93 -6.46
N LEU A 66 -3.41 -3.82 -5.41
CA LEU A 66 -4.29 -4.86 -4.89
C LEU A 66 -5.68 -4.69 -5.52
N ARG A 67 -6.21 -5.76 -6.12
CA ARG A 67 -7.50 -5.74 -6.81
C ARG A 67 -8.64 -5.48 -5.84
N GLN A 68 -9.39 -4.39 -6.02
CA GLN A 68 -10.66 -4.21 -5.31
C GLN A 68 -11.63 -5.35 -5.67
N GLY A 69 -12.39 -5.83 -4.68
CA GLY A 69 -13.31 -6.96 -4.86
C GLY A 69 -12.67 -8.35 -4.69
N HIS A 70 -11.34 -8.46 -4.66
CA HIS A 70 -10.70 -9.72 -4.29
C HIS A 70 -10.70 -9.88 -2.75
N PRO A 71 -11.17 -11.01 -2.19
CA PRO A 71 -11.37 -11.16 -0.73
C PRO A 71 -10.08 -11.05 0.09
N LEU A 72 -8.91 -11.30 -0.52
CA LEU A 72 -7.61 -11.17 0.15
C LEU A 72 -7.03 -9.76 0.16
N SER A 73 -7.50 -8.87 -0.73
CA SER A 73 -6.93 -7.51 -0.86
C SER A 73 -7.02 -6.69 0.44
N PRO A 74 -8.13 -6.69 1.20
CA PRO A 74 -8.19 -5.95 2.47
C PRO A 74 -7.17 -6.42 3.51
N LEU A 75 -6.89 -7.74 3.57
CA LEU A 75 -5.92 -8.30 4.50
C LEU A 75 -4.50 -7.87 4.14
N LEU A 76 -4.13 -7.99 2.87
CA LEU A 76 -2.80 -7.60 2.38
C LEU A 76 -2.58 -6.09 2.54
N PHE A 77 -3.62 -5.29 2.28
CA PHE A 77 -3.57 -3.86 2.47
C PHE A 77 -3.37 -3.47 3.93
N SER A 78 -4.04 -4.15 4.86
CA SER A 78 -3.83 -3.95 6.30
C SER A 78 -2.38 -4.22 6.72
N LEU A 79 -1.74 -5.26 6.17
CA LEU A 79 -0.32 -5.54 6.43
C LEU A 79 0.58 -4.39 5.95
N VAL A 80 0.34 -3.89 4.74
CA VAL A 80 1.05 -2.74 4.15
C VAL A 80 0.87 -1.48 5.00
N LEU A 81 -0.37 -1.16 5.41
CA LEU A 81 -0.66 0.00 6.27
C LEU A 81 0.03 -0.11 7.63
N ASN A 82 0.04 -1.29 8.24
CA ASN A 82 0.74 -1.51 9.50
C ASN A 82 2.26 -1.30 9.35
N ALA A 83 2.85 -1.74 8.24
CA ALA A 83 4.26 -1.48 7.95
C ALA A 83 4.52 0.02 7.73
N LEU A 84 3.68 0.70 6.95
CA LEU A 84 3.77 2.15 6.71
C LEU A 84 3.67 2.94 8.03
N SER A 85 2.70 2.61 8.88
CA SER A 85 2.53 3.22 10.20
C SER A 85 3.78 3.03 11.08
N ALA A 86 4.36 1.82 11.10
CA ALA A 86 5.59 1.55 11.81
C ALA A 86 6.79 2.35 11.26
N MET A 87 6.88 2.53 9.94
CA MET A 87 7.92 3.36 9.31
C MET A 87 7.77 4.84 9.69
N LEU A 88 6.55 5.37 9.68
CA LEU A 88 6.27 6.74 10.10
C LEU A 88 6.62 6.97 11.57
N ASN A 89 6.26 6.04 12.46
CA ASN A 89 6.61 6.12 13.87
C ASN A 89 8.13 6.10 14.10
N ARG A 90 8.86 5.21 13.40
CA ARG A 90 10.32 5.19 13.47
C ARG A 90 10.96 6.46 12.91
N GLY A 91 10.40 7.02 11.84
CA GLY A 91 10.83 8.32 11.30
C GLY A 91 10.65 9.45 12.31
N LYS A 92 9.56 9.42 13.07
CA LYS A 92 9.31 10.34 14.18
C LYS A 92 10.32 10.17 15.32
N GLU A 93 10.55 8.94 15.79
CA GLU A 93 11.52 8.65 16.85
C GLU A 93 12.94 9.09 16.49
N LYS A 94 13.30 8.98 15.21
CA LYS A 94 14.61 9.43 14.70
C LYS A 94 14.68 10.92 14.37
N ASN A 95 13.62 11.68 14.66
CA ASN A 95 13.48 13.10 14.30
C ASN A 95 13.70 13.38 12.79
N VAL A 96 13.45 12.38 11.94
CA VAL A 96 13.44 12.53 10.47
C VAL A 96 12.09 13.07 10.00
N LEU A 97 11.03 12.82 10.77
CA LEU A 97 9.68 13.31 10.54
C LEU A 97 9.19 14.05 11.79
N GLU A 98 8.77 15.30 11.65
CA GLU A 98 8.15 16.07 12.73
C GLU A 98 6.69 16.36 12.39
N GLY A 99 5.79 16.15 13.36
CA GLY A 99 4.37 16.34 13.16
C GLY A 99 3.97 17.81 13.29
N LEU A 100 3.13 18.31 12.38
CA LEU A 100 2.66 19.70 12.40
C LEU A 100 1.77 20.04 13.61
N ALA A 101 1.07 19.07 14.19
CA ALA A 101 0.14 19.33 15.31
C ALA A 101 0.85 19.82 16.58
N ALA A 102 2.08 19.36 16.85
CA ALA A 102 2.87 19.83 17.99
C ALA A 102 3.29 21.31 17.86
N TYR A 103 3.36 21.80 16.62
CA TYR A 103 3.65 23.21 16.33
C TYR A 103 2.49 24.15 16.67
N PHE A 104 1.25 23.66 16.58
CA PHE A 104 0.04 24.45 16.92
C PHE A 104 -0.27 24.47 18.42
N THR A 105 0.20 23.51 19.21
CA THR A 105 0.00 23.53 20.67
C THR A 105 1.02 24.37 21.43
N HIS A 106 2.17 24.70 20.82
CA HIS A 106 3.21 25.53 21.43
C HIS A 106 3.09 27.04 21.13
N LYS A 107 2.30 27.42 20.12
CA LYS A 107 1.88 28.81 19.87
C LYS A 107 0.39 28.91 20.09
N GLY A 108 0.03 29.29 21.31
CA GLY A 108 -1.32 29.21 21.86
C GLY A 108 -2.43 29.83 21.01
N CYS A 109 -3.61 29.25 21.21
CA CYS A 109 -4.76 30.08 21.57
C CYS A 109 -4.50 30.80 22.90
#